data_AF-A0A6A4WWI3-F1
#
_entry.id   AF-A0A6A4WWI3-F1
#
_cell.length_a   1.000
_cell.length_b   1.000
_cell.length_c   1.000
_cell.angle_alpha   90.00
_cell.angle_beta   90.00
_cell.angle_gamma   90.00
#
_symmetry.space_group_name_H-M   'P 1'
#
loop_
_entity.id
_entity.type
_entity.pdbx_description
1 polymer ?
#
loop_
_entity_poly.entity_id
_entity_poly.type
_entity_poly.pdbx_seq_one_letter_code
_entity_poly.pdbx_strand_id
1 'polypeptide(L)'
;MCSSLPAGSQDGSYVCRKRCRPRDAACLRSRTATYSFQQVALASVRALSRPRPLTTLGALGAHDRSFRTHFRLVSGNEQHYLELREGLLGPRTATLVLVRPISGPHTLRLQLTMIVSRHGQLHTEHRAIVEVDVGPYTY
;
A
#
# COMPACT_ATOMS: atom_id res chain seq x y z
N MET A 1 16.13 -6.83 -5.59
CA MET A 1 16.94 -5.73 -5.03
C MET A 1 16.00 -4.80 -4.31
N CYS A 2 16.31 -4.46 -3.06
CA CYS A 2 15.48 -3.60 -2.24
C CYS A 2 16.16 -2.25 -2.05
N SER A 3 15.36 -1.19 -2.03
CA SER A 3 15.80 0.17 -1.75
C SER A 3 14.83 0.79 -0.76
N SER A 4 15.32 1.67 0.10
CA SER A 4 14.47 2.55 0.91
C SER A 4 13.62 3.43 0.00
N LEU A 5 12.43 3.78 0.47
CA LEU A 5 11.62 4.81 -0.18
C LEU A 5 12.23 6.20 0.08
N PRO A 6 12.12 7.16 -0.86
CA PRO A 6 12.76 8.47 -0.74
C PRO A 6 12.25 9.25 0.49
N ALA A 7 13.14 10.13 1.00
CA ALA A 7 13.00 10.85 2.27
C ALA A 7 11.66 11.60 2.40
N GLY A 8 10.93 11.24 3.46
CA GLY A 8 9.52 11.61 3.71
C GLY A 8 8.69 10.43 4.21
N SER A 9 9.13 9.19 3.93
CA SER A 9 8.57 7.96 4.49
C SER A 9 9.23 7.64 5.84
N GLN A 10 8.40 7.36 6.84
CA GLN A 10 8.78 6.92 8.19
C GLN A 10 9.87 5.83 8.17
N ASP A 11 10.77 5.85 9.17
CA ASP A 11 11.84 4.88 9.36
C ASP A 11 11.33 3.45 9.14
N GLY A 12 11.98 2.68 8.26
CA GLY A 12 11.63 1.28 7.98
C GLY A 12 10.87 1.01 6.68
N SER A 13 10.51 2.03 5.89
CA SER A 13 9.84 1.83 4.60
C SER A 13 10.78 1.38 3.48
N TYR A 14 10.49 0.27 2.79
CA TYR A 14 11.31 -0.25 1.69
C TYR A 14 10.49 -0.80 0.52
N VAL A 15 11.10 -0.81 -0.68
CA VAL A 15 10.56 -1.43 -1.88
C VAL A 15 11.58 -2.39 -2.46
N CYS A 16 11.15 -3.61 -2.69
CA CYS A 16 11.90 -4.67 -3.34
C CYS A 16 11.38 -4.91 -4.75
N ARG A 17 12.25 -4.75 -5.75
CA ARG A 17 11.98 -5.17 -7.12
C ARG A 17 12.42 -6.61 -7.33
N LYS A 18 11.53 -7.42 -7.88
CA LYS A 18 11.81 -8.82 -8.23
C LYS A 18 12.93 -8.89 -9.26
N ARG A 19 13.87 -9.82 -9.05
CA ARG A 19 14.90 -10.21 -10.02
C ARG A 19 14.89 -11.72 -10.10
N CYS A 20 14.65 -12.25 -11.30
CA CYS A 20 14.66 -13.70 -11.53
C CYS A 20 16.00 -14.11 -12.13
N ARG A 21 16.53 -15.25 -11.69
CA ARG A 21 17.66 -15.88 -12.38
C ARG A 21 17.20 -16.41 -13.74
N PRO A 22 18.07 -16.42 -14.76
CA PRO A 22 17.78 -17.15 -15.99
C PRO A 22 17.43 -18.60 -15.63
N ARG A 23 16.31 -19.12 -16.16
CA ARG A 23 15.76 -20.47 -15.94
C ARG A 23 14.98 -20.73 -14.64
N ASP A 24 14.83 -19.76 -13.75
CA ASP A 24 13.89 -19.89 -12.62
C ASP A 24 12.45 -19.70 -13.12
N ALA A 25 11.83 -20.78 -13.61
CA ALA A 25 10.49 -20.75 -14.17
C ALA A 25 9.43 -20.31 -13.14
N ALA A 26 9.60 -20.65 -11.85
CA ALA A 26 8.67 -20.25 -10.80
C ALA A 26 8.70 -18.72 -10.61
N CYS A 27 9.89 -18.14 -10.53
CA CYS A 27 10.05 -16.68 -10.45
C CYS A 27 9.53 -15.97 -11.69
N LEU A 28 9.84 -16.48 -12.88
CA LEU A 28 9.44 -15.90 -14.17
C LEU A 28 7.92 -15.95 -14.40
N ARG A 29 7.25 -17.01 -13.93
CA ARG A 29 5.78 -17.15 -14.02
C ARG A 29 5.02 -16.23 -13.07
N SER A 30 5.59 -15.92 -11.90
CA SER A 30 4.99 -14.97 -10.98
C SER A 30 4.82 -13.61 -11.65
N ARG A 31 3.65 -12.99 -11.51
CA ARG A 31 3.38 -11.65 -12.07
C ARG A 31 3.71 -10.52 -11.11
N THR A 32 4.11 -10.85 -9.88
CA THR A 32 4.51 -9.87 -8.88
C THR A 32 5.84 -9.24 -9.28
N ALA A 33 5.82 -7.95 -9.61
CA ALA A 33 6.99 -7.17 -10.01
C ALA A 33 7.70 -6.54 -8.81
N THR A 34 6.93 -6.09 -7.81
CA THR A 34 7.50 -5.49 -6.60
C THR A 34 6.76 -5.92 -5.33
N TYR A 35 7.50 -5.90 -4.23
CA TYR A 35 6.98 -5.95 -2.87
C TYR A 35 7.37 -4.66 -2.16
N SER A 36 6.45 -4.02 -1.47
CA SER A 36 6.74 -2.85 -0.65
C SER A 36 6.30 -3.08 0.80
N PHE A 37 7.00 -2.46 1.72
CA PHE A 37 6.66 -2.43 3.12
C PHE A 37 6.71 -0.97 3.58
N GLN A 38 5.71 -0.59 4.36
CA GLN A 38 5.62 0.72 5.00
C GLN A 38 5.12 0.53 6.41
N GLN A 39 5.67 1.32 7.33
CA GLN A 39 5.19 1.43 8.70
C GLN A 39 4.59 2.82 8.87
N VAL A 40 3.44 2.88 9.54
CA VAL A 40 2.67 4.11 9.77
C VAL A 40 2.27 4.17 11.24
N ALA A 41 2.85 5.10 11.98
CA ALA A 41 2.42 5.39 13.35
C ALA A 41 1.10 6.20 13.36
N LEU A 42 0.18 5.80 14.24
CA LEU A 42 -1.14 6.41 14.39
C LEU A 42 -1.51 6.56 15.86
N ALA A 43 -1.88 7.76 16.32
CA ALA A 43 -2.48 7.90 17.64
C ALA A 43 -3.91 7.35 17.67
N SER A 44 -4.35 6.84 18.82
CA SER A 44 -5.75 6.50 19.10
C SER A 44 -6.66 7.69 18.79
N VAL A 45 -7.80 7.44 18.13
CA VAL A 45 -8.78 8.45 17.73
C VAL A 45 -10.15 8.05 18.25
N ARG A 46 -10.74 8.85 19.16
CA ARG A 46 -12.09 8.61 19.71
C ARG A 46 -13.21 9.06 18.78
N ALA A 47 -13.00 10.14 18.06
CA ALA A 47 -13.98 10.73 17.17
C ALA A 47 -13.29 11.21 15.89
N LEU A 48 -13.94 10.97 14.76
CA LEU A 48 -13.42 11.32 13.44
C LEU A 48 -14.45 12.20 12.73
N SER A 49 -14.15 13.50 12.60
CA SER A 49 -15.02 14.45 11.91
C SER A 49 -15.00 14.31 10.39
N ARG A 50 -13.88 13.82 9.84
CA ARG A 50 -13.68 13.56 8.42
C ARG A 50 -12.64 12.45 8.23
N PRO A 51 -12.69 11.68 7.13
CA PRO A 51 -11.67 10.69 6.82
C PRO A 51 -10.25 11.29 6.89
N ARG A 52 -9.32 10.60 7.56
CA ARG A 52 -7.93 11.06 7.75
C ARG A 52 -6.97 10.27 6.85
N PRO A 53 -6.29 10.91 5.88
CA PRO A 53 -5.23 10.27 5.10
C PRO A 53 -4.09 9.79 5.99
N LEU A 54 -3.61 8.56 5.74
CA LEU A 54 -2.50 7.95 6.47
C LEU A 54 -1.24 7.85 5.61
N THR A 55 -1.36 7.23 4.44
CA THR A 55 -0.26 7.07 3.49
C THR A 55 -0.81 6.97 2.07
N THR A 56 0.05 7.24 1.09
CA THR A 56 -0.27 7.12 -0.33
C THR A 56 0.59 6.02 -0.95
N LEU A 57 -0.08 5.15 -1.70
CA LEU A 57 0.50 4.11 -2.53
C LEU A 57 0.56 4.63 -3.97
N GLY A 58 1.69 4.41 -4.64
CA GLY A 58 1.92 4.87 -6.01
C GLY A 58 2.45 3.77 -6.90
N ALA A 59 2.02 3.78 -8.17
CA ALA A 59 2.57 2.88 -9.19
C ALA A 59 3.95 3.33 -9.64
N LEU A 60 5.00 2.60 -9.27
CA LEU A 60 6.36 2.86 -9.76
C LEU A 60 6.49 2.36 -11.21
N GLY A 61 6.82 3.26 -12.14
CA GLY A 61 7.21 2.91 -13.52
C GLY A 61 6.07 2.88 -14.55
N ALA A 62 4.82 3.11 -14.16
CA ALA A 62 3.74 3.38 -15.12
C ALA A 62 3.79 4.86 -15.51
N HIS A 63 4.63 5.24 -16.48
CA HIS A 63 4.68 6.61 -17.00
C HIS A 63 3.75 6.80 -18.21
N ASP A 64 3.50 5.76 -18.98
CA ASP A 64 2.65 5.81 -20.18
C ASP A 64 1.15 5.78 -19.83
N ARG A 65 0.36 6.71 -20.39
CA ARG A 65 -1.10 6.86 -20.24
C ARG A 65 -1.90 5.61 -20.61
N SER A 66 -1.33 4.69 -21.38
CA SER A 66 -1.98 3.42 -21.75
C SER A 66 -2.12 2.43 -20.58
N PHE A 67 -1.38 2.63 -19.48
CA PHE A 67 -1.48 1.81 -18.28
C PHE A 67 -2.56 2.31 -17.32
N ARG A 68 -3.44 1.39 -16.92
CA ARG A 68 -4.43 1.53 -15.85
C ARG A 68 -3.96 0.82 -14.60
N THR A 69 -4.28 1.37 -13.44
CA THR A 69 -3.93 0.81 -12.14
C THR A 69 -5.19 0.56 -11.34
N HIS A 70 -5.29 -0.58 -10.69
CA HIS A 70 -6.36 -0.88 -9.76
C HIS A 70 -5.75 -1.33 -8.44
N PHE A 71 -6.18 -0.72 -7.35
CA PHE A 71 -5.69 -0.99 -6.02
C PHE A 71 -6.75 -1.72 -5.20
N ARG A 72 -6.32 -2.68 -4.39
CA ARG A 72 -7.19 -3.48 -3.54
C ARG A 72 -6.56 -3.70 -2.18
N LEU A 73 -7.37 -3.51 -1.14
CA LEU A 73 -7.06 -3.97 0.21
C LEU A 73 -7.48 -5.44 0.31
N VAL A 74 -6.52 -6.32 0.58
CA VAL A 74 -6.69 -7.77 0.54
C VAL A 74 -7.02 -8.33 1.92
N SER A 75 -6.33 -7.87 2.97
CA SER A 75 -6.51 -8.35 4.34
C SER A 75 -5.99 -7.34 5.38
N GLY A 76 -6.26 -7.60 6.66
CA GLY A 76 -5.77 -6.83 7.81
C GLY A 76 -6.67 -5.66 8.24
N ASN A 77 -7.86 -5.55 7.64
CA ASN A 77 -8.84 -4.49 7.91
C ASN A 77 -10.24 -5.08 8.17
N GLU A 78 -10.28 -6.17 8.93
CA GLU A 78 -11.49 -6.94 9.23
C GLU A 78 -12.53 -6.10 9.99
N GLN A 79 -12.08 -5.07 10.72
CA GLN A 79 -12.92 -4.15 11.48
C GLN A 79 -13.33 -2.89 10.70
N HIS A 80 -12.91 -2.78 9.43
CA HIS A 80 -13.26 -1.69 8.52
C HIS A 80 -12.88 -0.28 9.03
N TYR A 81 -11.74 -0.17 9.71
CA TYR A 81 -11.20 1.12 10.16
C TYR A 81 -10.71 1.98 9.00
N LEU A 82 -10.21 1.33 7.96
CA LEU A 82 -9.49 1.96 6.86
C LEU A 82 -10.24 1.75 5.53
N GLU A 83 -10.11 2.70 4.63
CA GLU A 83 -10.59 2.62 3.26
C GLU A 83 -9.46 2.99 2.31
N LEU A 84 -9.46 2.39 1.13
CA LEU A 84 -8.54 2.78 0.08
C LEU A 84 -9.27 3.68 -0.93
N ARG A 85 -8.78 4.92 -1.10
CA ARG A 85 -9.36 5.89 -2.03
C ARG A 85 -8.43 6.13 -3.21
N GLU A 86 -8.83 5.65 -4.38
CA GLU A 86 -8.11 5.87 -5.64
C GLU A 86 -8.27 7.34 -6.10
N GLY A 87 -7.24 7.90 -6.73
CA GLY A 87 -7.37 9.15 -7.48
C GLY A 87 -7.24 10.46 -6.70
N LEU A 88 -7.10 10.44 -5.37
CA LEU A 88 -6.98 11.67 -4.56
C LEU A 88 -5.75 12.52 -4.92
N LEU A 89 -4.64 11.89 -5.32
CA LEU A 89 -3.41 12.58 -5.73
C LEU A 89 -3.05 12.31 -7.20
N GLY A 90 -3.95 11.68 -7.96
CA GLY A 90 -3.78 11.40 -9.38
C GLY A 90 -4.14 9.95 -9.79
N PRO A 91 -4.23 9.67 -11.11
CA PRO A 91 -4.85 8.47 -11.68
C PRO A 91 -4.08 7.15 -11.46
N ARG A 92 -3.00 7.18 -10.66
CA ARG A 92 -2.09 6.06 -10.38
C ARG A 92 -1.68 5.98 -8.92
N THR A 93 -2.48 6.60 -8.08
CA THR A 93 -2.26 6.65 -6.65
C THR A 93 -3.52 6.19 -5.95
N ALA A 94 -3.33 5.57 -4.81
CA ALA A 94 -4.40 5.33 -3.88
C ALA A 94 -3.94 5.74 -2.48
N THR A 95 -4.82 6.42 -1.77
CA THR A 95 -4.56 6.88 -0.42
C THR A 95 -5.30 5.99 0.56
N LEU A 96 -4.56 5.43 1.51
CA LEU A 96 -5.13 4.74 2.65
C LEU A 96 -5.65 5.80 3.63
N VAL A 97 -6.95 5.79 3.88
CA VAL A 97 -7.62 6.74 4.77
C VAL A 97 -8.24 6.01 5.96
N LEU A 98 -8.11 6.60 7.15
CA LEU A 98 -8.89 6.23 8.31
C LEU A 98 -10.30 6.78 8.15
N VAL A 99 -11.31 5.92 8.22
CA VAL A 99 -12.74 6.26 8.07
C VAL A 99 -13.56 6.02 9.31
N ARG A 100 -13.02 5.29 10.30
CA ARG A 100 -13.66 5.09 11.61
C ARG A 100 -12.68 5.39 12.75
N PRO A 101 -13.19 5.77 13.93
CA PRO A 101 -12.40 5.82 15.16
C PRO A 101 -11.66 4.50 15.41
N ILE A 102 -10.47 4.59 15.99
CA ILE A 102 -9.60 3.44 16.26
C ILE A 102 -8.87 3.64 17.59
N SER A 103 -8.85 2.62 18.44
CA SER A 103 -8.29 2.70 19.79
C SER A 103 -7.18 1.67 19.98
N GLY A 104 -5.96 2.16 20.24
CA GLY A 104 -4.79 1.35 20.57
C GLY A 104 -4.69 1.03 22.08
N PRO A 105 -3.61 0.35 22.52
CA PRO A 105 -2.46 -0.04 21.72
C PRO A 105 -2.68 -1.35 20.94
N HIS A 106 -2.52 -1.33 19.61
CA HIS A 106 -2.47 -2.53 18.76
C HIS A 106 -1.87 -2.20 17.38
N THR A 107 -1.48 -3.23 16.62
CA THR A 107 -0.93 -3.09 15.27
C THR A 107 -1.87 -3.74 14.24
N LEU A 108 -2.15 -3.04 13.15
CA LEU A 108 -2.85 -3.59 11.99
C LEU A 108 -1.85 -3.88 10.87
N ARG A 109 -1.80 -5.12 10.38
CA ARG A 109 -0.93 -5.52 9.26
C ARG A 109 -1.74 -5.68 7.98
N LEU A 110 -1.78 -4.63 7.18
CA LEU A 110 -2.57 -4.57 5.96
C LEU A 110 -1.82 -5.19 4.80
N GLN A 111 -2.50 -6.04 4.03
CA GLN A 111 -1.99 -6.50 2.74
C GLN A 111 -2.76 -5.82 1.63
N LEU A 112 -2.02 -5.22 0.70
CA LEU A 112 -2.60 -4.53 -0.46
C LEU A 112 -1.97 -5.04 -1.75
N THR A 113 -2.75 -5.00 -2.81
CA THR A 113 -2.31 -5.32 -4.16
C THR A 113 -2.65 -4.19 -5.10
N MET A 114 -1.67 -3.76 -5.89
CA MET A 114 -1.86 -2.91 -7.04
C MET A 114 -1.67 -3.74 -8.31
N ILE A 115 -2.70 -3.77 -9.14
CA ILE A 115 -2.69 -4.41 -10.44
C ILE A 115 -2.49 -3.34 -11.50
N VAL A 116 -1.49 -3.52 -12.36
CA VAL A 116 -1.26 -2.68 -13.53
C VAL A 116 -1.71 -3.44 -14.77
N SER A 117 -2.59 -2.84 -15.56
CA SER A 117 -3.10 -3.40 -16.79
C SER A 117 -2.90 -2.45 -17.96
N ARG A 118 -2.78 -3.01 -19.18
CA ARG A 118 -2.67 -2.26 -20.43
C ARG A 118 -3.62 -2.88 -21.44
N HIS A 119 -4.50 -2.09 -22.05
CA HIS A 119 -5.55 -2.58 -22.96
C HIS A 119 -6.38 -3.77 -22.40
N GLY A 120 -6.66 -3.77 -21.09
CA GLY A 120 -7.39 -4.84 -20.41
C GLY A 120 -6.56 -6.08 -20.07
N GLN A 121 -5.32 -6.21 -20.57
CA GLN A 121 -4.42 -7.29 -20.19
C GLN A 121 -3.65 -6.94 -18.91
N LEU A 122 -3.64 -7.88 -17.97
CA LEU A 122 -2.85 -7.78 -16.74
C LEU A 122 -1.36 -7.79 -17.09
N HIS A 123 -0.67 -6.70 -16.77
CA HIS A 123 0.74 -6.53 -17.07
C HIS A 123 1.61 -6.94 -15.88
N THR A 124 1.38 -6.32 -14.73
CA THR A 124 2.16 -6.58 -13.50
C THR A 124 1.29 -6.48 -12.27
N GLU A 125 1.71 -7.16 -11.20
CA GLU A 125 1.15 -7.03 -9.86
C GLU A 125 2.21 -6.47 -8.92
N HIS A 126 1.80 -5.63 -8.00
CA HIS A 126 2.66 -5.05 -6.98
C HIS A 126 1.99 -5.28 -5.63
N ARG A 127 2.72 -5.89 -4.70
CA ARG A 127 2.21 -6.19 -3.35
C ARG A 127 2.76 -5.19 -2.37
N ALA A 128 1.92 -4.71 -1.47
CA ALA A 128 2.32 -3.82 -0.39
C ALA A 128 1.86 -4.40 0.95
N ILE A 129 2.71 -4.26 1.95
CA ILE A 129 2.36 -4.44 3.36
C ILE A 129 2.44 -3.07 4.00
N VAL A 130 1.37 -2.68 4.68
CA VAL A 130 1.34 -1.46 5.48
C VAL A 130 1.04 -1.87 6.92
N GLU A 131 2.01 -1.67 7.81
CA GLU A 131 1.80 -1.84 9.24
C GLU A 131 1.37 -0.50 9.84
N VAL A 132 0.20 -0.49 10.47
CA VAL A 132 -0.34 0.67 11.17
C VAL A 132 -0.23 0.41 12.66
N ASP A 133 0.69 1.09 13.32
CA ASP A 133 0.87 1.01 14.77
C ASP A 133 -0.02 2.04 15.45
N VAL A 134 -1.05 1.56 16.12
CA VAL A 134 -1.98 2.41 16.85
C VAL A 134 -1.47 2.56 18.29
N GLY A 135 -0.99 3.74 18.63
CA GLY A 135 -0.50 4.06 19.96
C GLY A 135 -1.63 4.10 21.02
N PRO A 136 -1.28 3.99 22.31
CA PRO A 136 -2.26 4.09 23.40
C PRO A 136 -2.93 5.46 23.41
N TYR A 137 -4.11 5.54 24.00
CA TYR A 137 -4.77 6.82 24.23
C TYR A 137 -4.04 7.59 25.35
N THR A 138 -3.40 8.70 25.01
CA THR A 138 -2.83 9.64 25.99
C THR A 138 -3.84 10.74 26.27
N TYR A 139 -4.18 10.94 27.54
CA TYR A 139 -5.11 11.96 28.02
C TYR A 139 -4.52 13.36 27.95
#